data_AF-A0A9Q4BHT6-F1
#
_entry.id   AF-A0A9Q4BHT6-F1
#
_cell.length_a   1.000
_cell.length_b   1.000
_cell.length_c   1.000
_cell.angle_alpha   90.00
_cell.angle_beta   90.00
_cell.angle_gamma   90.00
#
_symmetry.space_group_name_H-M   'P 1'
#
loop_
_entity.id
_entity.type
_entity.pdbx_description
1 polymer ?
#
loop_
_entity_poly.entity_id
_entity_poly.type
_entity_poly.pdbx_seq_one_letter_code
_entity_poly.pdbx_strand_id
1 'polypeptide(L)' 'MNQENEKDIDINRILHNKLKSISTDSLEAGISKVVSDLVGEDYKCSIGNIKYTLFSGAEFNLKVELSLKSEETQL' A
#
# COMPACT_ATOMS: atom_id res chain seq x y z
N MET A 1 30.70 -31.27 21.69
CA MET A 1 30.00 -31.65 20.44
C MET A 1 28.99 -30.55 20.17
N ASN A 2 29.09 -29.91 19.00
CA ASN A 2 28.56 -28.59 18.68
C ASN A 2 27.03 -28.48 18.78
N GLN A 3 26.58 -27.33 19.28
CA GLN A 3 25.22 -26.82 19.17
C GLN A 3 25.08 -26.07 17.84
N GLU A 4 24.50 -26.70 16.82
CA GLU A 4 24.14 -26.12 15.52
C GLU A 4 22.82 -26.85 15.14
N ASN A 5 21.63 -26.24 15.00
CA ASN A 5 21.27 -25.08 14.19
C ASN A 5 20.09 -24.30 14.83
N GLU A 6 20.39 -23.11 15.35
CA GLU A 6 19.42 -22.02 15.41
C GLU A 6 19.22 -21.47 13.99
N LYS A 7 17.95 -21.35 13.56
CA LYS A 7 17.47 -20.55 12.42
C LYS A 7 17.90 -21.06 11.04
N ASP A 8 17.23 -22.12 10.57
CA ASP A 8 16.94 -22.23 9.14
C ASP A 8 16.11 -21.00 8.75
N ILE A 9 16.80 -19.99 8.22
CA ILE A 9 16.16 -18.84 7.61
C ILE A 9 15.38 -19.39 6.42
N ASP A 10 14.06 -19.45 6.54
CA ASP A 10 13.19 -19.87 5.45
C ASP A 10 13.28 -18.83 4.32
N ILE A 11 14.22 -19.09 3.42
CA ILE A 11 14.52 -18.27 2.25
C ILE A 11 13.26 -18.06 1.42
N ASN A 12 12.37 -19.06 1.34
CA ASN A 12 11.11 -18.94 0.60
C ASN A 12 10.19 -17.89 1.26
N ARG A 13 10.14 -17.84 2.59
CA ARG A 13 9.37 -16.81 3.33
C ARG A 13 9.92 -15.39 3.15
N ILE A 14 11.20 -15.24 2.83
CA ILE A 14 11.82 -13.93 2.50
C ILE A 14 11.58 -13.53 1.04
N LEU A 15 11.59 -14.50 0.12
CA LEU A 15 11.36 -14.26 -1.31
C LEU A 15 9.90 -13.96 -1.66
N HIS A 16 8.94 -14.37 -0.84
CA HIS A 16 7.54 -13.99 -1.07
C HIS A 16 7.33 -12.52 -0.73
N ASN A 17 7.14 -11.71 -1.77
CA ASN A 17 6.76 -10.31 -1.63
C ASN A 17 5.40 -10.19 -0.93
N LYS A 18 5.43 -9.85 0.36
CA LYS A 18 4.25 -9.74 1.22
C LYS A 18 3.27 -8.64 0.77
N LEU A 19 3.73 -7.64 0.03
CA LEU A 19 2.86 -6.56 -0.47
C LEU A 19 1.79 -7.10 -1.43
N LYS A 20 2.04 -8.24 -2.09
CA LYS A 20 1.04 -8.92 -2.94
C LYS A 20 -0.19 -9.44 -2.16
N SER A 21 -0.14 -9.49 -0.83
CA SER A 21 -1.28 -9.87 0.00
C SER A 21 -2.28 -8.74 0.26
N ILE A 22 -1.92 -7.51 -0.10
CA ILE A 22 -2.75 -6.31 0.12
C ILE A 22 -3.47 -6.00 -1.20
N SER A 23 -4.79 -5.75 -1.15
CA SER A 23 -5.52 -5.34 -2.34
C SER A 23 -5.18 -3.90 -2.74
N THR A 24 -5.26 -3.61 -4.04
CA THR A 24 -5.07 -2.25 -4.57
C THR A 24 -6.01 -1.26 -3.89
N ASP A 25 -7.29 -1.60 -3.75
CA ASP A 25 -8.30 -0.75 -3.08
C ASP A 25 -7.91 -0.42 -1.63
N SER A 26 -7.32 -1.38 -0.92
CA SER A 26 -6.86 -1.16 0.46
C SER A 26 -5.66 -0.20 0.51
N LEU A 27 -4.73 -0.31 -0.46
CA LEU A 27 -3.61 0.62 -0.59
C LEU A 27 -4.12 2.02 -0.93
N GLU A 28 -5.00 2.15 -1.92
CA GLU A 28 -5.62 3.41 -2.32
C GLU A 28 -6.36 4.08 -1.16
N ALA A 29 -7.19 3.32 -0.42
CA ALA A 29 -7.92 3.83 0.72
C ALA A 29 -6.98 4.28 1.86
N GLY A 30 -5.94 3.48 2.16
CA GLY A 30 -4.95 3.82 3.18
C GLY A 30 -4.15 5.08 2.84
N ILE A 31 -3.70 5.21 1.59
CA ILE A 31 -2.98 6.39 1.10
C ILE A 31 -3.90 7.61 1.10
N SER A 32 -5.13 7.47 0.59
CA SER A 32 -6.14 8.54 0.57
C SER A 32 -6.37 9.10 1.97
N LYS A 33 -6.53 8.20 2.95
CA LYS A 33 -6.73 8.58 4.36
C LYS A 33 -5.56 9.38 4.90
N VAL A 34 -4.33 8.85 4.78
CA VAL A 34 -3.14 9.53 5.30
C VAL A 34 -2.94 10.90 4.68
N VAL A 35 -3.12 11.03 3.36
CA VAL A 35 -3.01 12.34 2.69
C VAL A 35 -4.10 13.29 3.18
N SER A 36 -5.35 12.83 3.29
CA SER A 36 -6.46 13.66 3.75
C SER A 36 -6.22 14.15 5.19
N ASP A 37 -5.77 13.27 6.07
CA ASP A 37 -5.46 13.60 7.47
C ASP A 37 -4.32 14.63 7.58
N LEU A 38 -3.33 14.59 6.67
CA LEU A 38 -2.20 15.52 6.65
C LEU A 38 -2.55 16.89 6.08
N VAL A 39 -3.42 16.95 5.08
CA VAL A 39 -3.79 18.20 4.39
C VAL A 39 -4.98 18.89 5.06
N GLY A 40 -5.89 18.13 5.69
CA GLY A 40 -7.13 18.65 6.26
C GLY A 40 -8.29 18.76 5.27
N GLU A 41 -8.14 18.19 4.07
CA GLU A 41 -9.16 18.14 3.01
C GLU A 41 -9.30 16.71 2.50
N ASP A 42 -10.46 16.35 1.95
CA ASP A 42 -10.69 15.00 1.44
C ASP A 42 -9.96 14.77 0.11
N TYR A 43 -9.01 13.84 0.08
CA TYR A 43 -8.31 13.41 -1.14
C TYR A 43 -8.65 11.97 -1.49
N LYS A 44 -8.67 11.69 -2.80
CA LYS A 44 -8.78 10.35 -3.36
C LYS A 44 -7.49 9.95 -4.06
N CYS A 45 -7.14 8.70 -3.91
CA CYS A 45 -5.99 8.07 -4.52
C CYS A 45 -6.44 7.05 -5.57
N SER A 46 -5.71 6.96 -6.68
CA SER A 46 -5.82 5.86 -7.64
C SER A 46 -4.42 5.36 -8.03
N ILE A 47 -4.26 4.04 -8.08
CA ILE A 47 -3.04 3.35 -8.46
C ILE A 47 -3.21 2.82 -9.88
N GLY A 48 -2.51 3.41 -10.84
CA GLY A 48 -2.59 2.99 -12.24
C GLY A 48 -1.84 1.68 -12.53
N ASN A 49 -0.72 1.44 -11.85
CA ASN A 49 0.07 0.23 -12.00
C ASN A 49 0.87 -0.07 -10.74
N ILE A 50 1.09 -1.37 -10.47
CA ILE A 50 1.95 -1.88 -9.40
C ILE A 50 3.00 -2.81 -10.01
N LYS A 51 4.28 -2.44 -9.85
CA LYS A 51 5.42 -3.27 -10.24
C LYS A 51 6.06 -3.87 -8.99
N TYR A 52 5.72 -5.12 -8.68
CA TYR A 52 6.32 -5.85 -7.57
C TYR A 52 7.73 -6.32 -7.91
N THR A 53 8.67 -6.15 -6.97
CA THR A 53 10.01 -6.72 -7.05
C THR A 53 10.08 -8.07 -6.34
N LEU A 54 11.15 -8.83 -6.57
CA LEU A 54 11.40 -10.12 -5.90
C LEU A 54 11.59 -9.96 -4.38
N PHE A 55 12.18 -8.86 -3.93
CA PHE A 55 12.46 -8.62 -2.51
C PHE A 55 11.45 -7.62 -1.94
N SER A 56 10.37 -8.12 -1.32
CA SER A 56 9.40 -7.38 -0.48
C SER A 56 9.21 -5.88 -0.77
N GLY A 57 9.14 -5.52 -2.05
CA GLY A 57 9.15 -4.14 -2.51
C GLY A 57 8.25 -3.97 -3.72
N ALA A 58 7.75 -2.76 -3.93
CA ALA A 58 6.89 -2.45 -5.06
C ALA A 58 7.07 -0.99 -5.45
N GLU A 59 6.96 -0.73 -6.75
CA GLU A 59 6.85 0.61 -7.32
C GLU A 59 5.41 0.83 -7.77
N PHE A 60 4.83 1.97 -7.39
CA PHE A 60 3.46 2.34 -7.73
C PHE A 60 3.46 3.55 -8.65
N ASN A 61 2.61 3.55 -9.68
CA ASN A 61 2.19 4.79 -10.33
C ASN A 61 0.92 5.29 -9.63
N LEU A 62 1.05 6.42 -8.92
CA LEU A 62 0.05 6.95 -8.01
C LEU A 62 -0.49 8.29 -8.53
N LYS A 63 -1.82 8.44 -8.53
CA LYS A 63 -2.50 9.71 -8.74
C LYS A 63 -3.29 10.07 -7.49
N VAL A 64 -3.11 11.28 -6.97
CA VAL A 64 -3.79 11.79 -5.79
C VAL A 64 -4.49 13.09 -6.15
N GLU A 65 -5.79 13.18 -5.89
CA GLU A 65 -6.64 14.29 -6.32
C GLU A 65 -7.59 14.71 -5.22
N LEU A 66 -7.89 16.01 -5.15
CA LEU A 66 -8.88 16.55 -4.24
C LEU A 66 -10.25 15.95 -4.58
N SER A 67 -10.90 15.35 -3.60
CA SER A 67 -12.26 14.85 -3.72
C SER A 67 -13.21 16.01 -3.49
N LEU A 68 -13.66 16.64 -4.58
CA LEU A 68 -14.78 17.57 -4.51
C LEU A 68 -16.02 16.79 -4.05
N LYS A 69 -16.35 16.89 -2.76
CA LYS A 69 -17.71 16.60 -2.31
C LYS A 69 -18.57 17.62 -3.02
N SER A 70 -19.29 17.18 -4.05
CA SER A 70 -20.38 17.98 -4.59
C SER A 70 -21.21 18.39 -3.38
N GLU A 71 -21.28 19.70 -3.10
CA GLU A 71 -22.19 20.22 -2.09
C GLU A 71 -23.54 19.60 -2.40
N GLU A 72 -24.00 18.68 -1.55
CA GLU A 72 -25.38 18.27 -1.55
C GLU A 72 -26.14 19.55 -1.25
N THR A 73 -26.69 20.16 -2.30
CA THR A 73 -27.73 21.17 -2.20
C THR A 73 -28.81 20.56 -1.33
N GLN A 74 -28.75 20.87 -0.03
CA GLN A 74 -29.81 20.57 0.92
C GLN A 74 -31.00 21.42 0.48
N LEU A 75 -31.93 20.76 -0.22
CA LEU A 75 -33.28 21.26 -0.48
C LEU A 75 -34.08 21.28 0.82
#